data_AF-A0A2X4UXE0-F1
#
_entry.id   AF-A0A2X4UXE0-F1
#
_cell.length_a   1.000
_cell.length_b   1.000
_cell.length_c   1.000
_cell.angle_alpha   90.00
_cell.angle_beta   90.00
_cell.angle_gamma   90.00
#
_symmetry.space_group_name_H-M   'P 1'
#
loop_
_entity.id
_entity.type
_entity.pdbx_description
1 polymer ?
#
loop_
_entity_poly.entity_id
_entity_poly.type
_entity_poly.pdbx_seq_one_letter_code
_entity_poly.pdbx_strand_id
1 'polypeptide(L)'
;MQSDIINDLAALEQLYGKPAAPSIFKEVSYIHPVYRPFIEAAPFAALSTVGPDGMDVSPRGDPPGFIHIEDEKTLLLPDRRGNNRIDSLRNILHDNRVALLLLIPVSAKRCGLTAVRRLLWRKRCCSASPTAICCRVRCCAFM
;
A
#
# COMPACT_ATOMS: atom_id res chain seq x y z
N MET A 1 -13.60 35.35 8.21
CA MET A 1 -12.61 34.32 7.83
C MET A 1 -13.02 33.83 6.46
N GLN A 2 -12.33 34.27 5.40
CA GLN A 2 -12.55 33.74 4.05
C GLN A 2 -12.14 32.26 4.09
N SER A 3 -13.03 31.37 3.65
CA SER A 3 -12.69 29.95 3.51
C SER A 3 -11.85 29.80 2.24
N ASP A 4 -10.53 29.67 2.42
CA ASP A 4 -9.56 29.42 1.33
C ASP A 4 -9.71 28.00 0.76
N ILE A 5 -10.89 27.69 0.20
CA ILE A 5 -11.20 26.38 -0.38
C ILE A 5 -10.78 26.40 -1.85
N ILE A 6 -9.77 25.59 -2.17
CA ILE A 6 -9.32 25.32 -3.54
C ILE A 6 -10.21 24.24 -4.15
N ASN A 7 -10.90 24.56 -5.25
CA ASN A 7 -11.86 23.66 -5.91
C ASN A 7 -11.42 23.22 -7.31
N ASP A 8 -10.29 23.70 -7.82
CA ASP A 8 -9.80 23.37 -9.15
C ASP A 8 -8.30 23.04 -9.15
N LEU A 9 -7.89 22.27 -10.15
CA LEU A 9 -6.53 21.77 -10.28
C LEU A 9 -5.52 22.90 -10.56
N ALA A 10 -5.89 23.91 -11.34
CA ALA A 10 -4.98 24.97 -11.73
C ALA A 10 -4.60 25.85 -10.52
N ALA A 11 -5.57 26.19 -9.67
CA ALA A 11 -5.32 26.88 -8.41
C ALA A 11 -4.44 26.05 -7.45
N LEU A 12 -4.65 24.74 -7.40
CA LEU A 12 -3.81 23.85 -6.59
C LEU A 12 -2.36 23.78 -7.12
N GLU A 13 -2.18 23.66 -8.42
CA GLU A 13 -0.86 23.62 -9.07
C GLU A 13 -0.11 24.96 -8.93
N GLN A 14 -0.82 26.09 -8.94
CA GLN A 14 -0.23 27.40 -8.66
C GLN A 14 0.32 27.51 -7.24
N LEU A 15 -0.35 26.89 -6.27
CA LEU A 15 0.07 26.94 -4.86
C LEU A 15 1.35 26.11 -4.62
N TYR A 16 1.45 24.92 -5.21
CA TYR A 16 2.53 23.97 -4.92
C TYR A 16 3.65 23.94 -5.98
N GLY A 17 3.39 24.40 -7.20
CA GLY A 17 4.33 24.32 -8.32
C GLY A 17 4.59 22.89 -8.80
N LYS A 18 5.69 22.69 -9.55
CA LYS A 18 6.07 21.37 -10.07
C LYS A 18 6.90 20.58 -9.04
N PRO A 19 6.67 19.27 -8.90
CA PRO A 19 7.47 18.43 -8.02
C PRO A 19 8.94 18.43 -8.43
N ALA A 20 9.84 18.48 -7.44
CA ALA A 20 11.28 18.42 -7.67
C ALA A 20 11.68 17.06 -8.27
N ALA A 21 12.69 17.06 -9.14
CA ALA A 21 13.15 15.86 -9.84
C ALA A 21 13.48 14.67 -8.91
N PRO A 22 14.12 14.85 -7.73
CA PRO A 22 14.34 13.74 -6.79
C PRO A 22 13.06 13.06 -6.30
N SER A 23 11.96 13.80 -6.14
CA SER A 23 10.66 13.22 -5.73
C SER A 23 10.09 12.31 -6.80
N ILE A 24 10.32 12.63 -8.07
CA ILE A 24 9.89 11.83 -9.22
C ILE A 24 10.77 10.57 -9.34
N PHE A 25 12.09 10.72 -9.19
CA PHE A 25 13.03 9.60 -9.32
C PHE A 25 12.90 8.53 -8.23
N LYS A 26 12.31 8.87 -7.07
CA LYS A 26 12.04 7.91 -5.99
C LYS A 26 10.86 6.97 -6.31
N GLU A 27 10.12 7.21 -7.38
CA GLU A 27 9.08 6.32 -7.85
C GLU A 27 9.65 5.27 -8.81
N VAL A 28 9.57 4.00 -8.41
CA VAL A 28 10.08 2.85 -9.17
C VAL A 28 8.98 1.82 -9.40
N SER A 29 8.99 1.15 -10.55
CA SER A 29 7.99 0.16 -10.92
C SER A 29 8.32 -1.27 -10.46
N TYR A 30 9.22 -1.41 -9.48
CA TYR A 30 9.71 -2.66 -8.92
C TYR A 30 10.06 -2.51 -7.43
N ILE A 31 10.22 -3.62 -6.73
CA ILE A 31 10.68 -3.69 -5.35
C ILE A 31 12.18 -3.45 -5.36
N HIS A 32 12.58 -2.23 -5.01
CA HIS A 32 13.99 -1.91 -4.89
C HIS A 32 14.63 -2.78 -3.80
N PRO A 33 15.85 -3.31 -4.00
CA PRO A 33 16.53 -4.17 -3.02
C PRO A 33 16.63 -3.57 -1.62
N VAL A 34 16.81 -2.24 -1.53
CA VAL A 34 16.85 -1.50 -0.25
C VAL A 34 15.53 -1.59 0.52
N TYR A 35 14.39 -1.81 -0.14
CA TYR A 35 13.08 -1.89 0.52
C TYR A 35 12.67 -3.29 0.91
N ARG A 36 13.30 -4.32 0.33
CA ARG A 36 13.00 -5.72 0.64
C ARG A 36 13.10 -6.05 2.14
N PRO A 37 14.17 -5.68 2.87
CA PRO A 37 14.25 -5.94 4.31
C PRO A 37 13.13 -5.27 5.11
N PHE A 38 12.62 -4.13 4.65
CA PHE A 38 11.54 -3.42 5.31
C PHE A 38 10.18 -4.10 5.08
N ILE A 39 9.96 -4.64 3.88
CA ILE A 39 8.75 -5.40 3.57
C ILE A 39 8.72 -6.67 4.42
N GLU A 40 9.84 -7.38 4.49
CA GLU A 40 9.99 -8.61 5.26
C GLU A 40 9.91 -8.35 6.78
N ALA A 41 10.37 -7.21 7.28
CA ALA A 41 10.30 -6.86 8.69
C ALA A 41 8.94 -6.34 9.17
N ALA A 42 7.98 -6.05 8.27
CA ALA A 42 6.71 -5.45 8.63
C ALA A 42 5.75 -6.48 9.25
N PRO A 43 5.29 -6.32 10.52
CA PRO A 43 4.27 -7.17 11.12
C PRO A 43 2.83 -6.71 10.79
N PHE A 44 2.68 -5.57 10.10
CA PHE A 44 1.38 -4.98 9.81
C PHE A 44 1.34 -4.32 8.43
N ALA A 45 0.21 -4.49 7.75
CA ALA A 45 -0.11 -3.85 6.50
C ALA A 45 -1.57 -3.35 6.47
N ALA A 46 -1.81 -2.14 5.98
CA ALA A 46 -3.15 -1.67 5.64
C ALA A 46 -3.38 -1.81 4.13
N LEU A 47 -4.36 -2.61 3.74
CA LEU A 47 -4.74 -2.87 2.35
C LEU A 47 -5.92 -1.97 1.98
N SER A 48 -5.67 -0.98 1.14
CA SER A 48 -6.72 -0.14 0.58
C SER A 48 -7.21 -0.69 -0.76
N THR A 49 -8.53 -0.77 -0.93
CA THR A 49 -9.20 -1.27 -2.15
C THR A 49 -10.28 -0.29 -2.60
N VAL A 50 -10.59 -0.27 -3.89
CA VAL A 50 -11.67 0.56 -4.45
C VAL A 50 -12.85 -0.33 -4.79
N GLY A 51 -14.02 0.00 -4.25
CA GLY A 51 -15.29 -0.65 -4.52
C GLY A 51 -16.32 0.31 -5.11
N PRO A 52 -17.52 -0.19 -5.46
CA PRO A 52 -18.62 0.64 -5.97
C PRO A 52 -19.09 1.68 -4.95
N ASP A 53 -19.00 1.37 -3.64
CA ASP A 53 -19.42 2.26 -2.55
C ASP A 53 -18.31 3.21 -2.06
N GLY A 54 -17.14 3.21 -2.72
CA GLY A 54 -16.00 4.05 -2.38
C GLY A 54 -14.73 3.27 -2.04
N MET A 55 -13.88 3.84 -1.19
CA MET A 55 -12.62 3.24 -0.78
C MET A 55 -12.75 2.54 0.57
N ASP A 56 -12.26 1.31 0.65
CA ASP A 56 -12.17 0.53 1.89
C ASP A 56 -10.70 0.29 2.27
N VAL A 57 -10.42 0.14 3.57
CA VAL A 57 -9.09 -0.17 4.10
C VAL A 57 -9.20 -1.31 5.11
N SER A 58 -8.65 -2.48 4.76
CA SER A 58 -8.56 -3.62 5.67
C SER A 58 -7.18 -3.73 6.33
N PRO A 59 -7.11 -3.79 7.68
CA PRO A 59 -5.86 -4.09 8.38
C PRO A 59 -5.49 -5.56 8.23
N ARG A 60 -4.20 -5.84 8.03
CA ARG A 60 -3.62 -7.18 7.88
C ARG A 60 -2.40 -7.26 8.80
N GLY A 61 -2.46 -8.14 9.79
CA GLY A 61 -1.38 -8.31 10.76
C GLY A 61 -1.06 -9.79 10.93
N ASP A 62 0.23 -10.09 11.00
CA ASP A 62 0.80 -11.43 11.20
C ASP A 62 2.28 -11.21 11.62
N PRO A 63 3.01 -12.22 12.14
CA PRO A 63 4.43 -12.05 12.45
C PRO A 63 5.25 -11.54 11.25
N PRO A 64 6.36 -10.82 11.50
CA PRO A 64 7.27 -10.39 10.44
C PRO A 64 7.61 -11.53 9.48
N GLY A 65 7.62 -11.22 8.18
CA GLY A 65 7.83 -12.19 7.10
C GLY A 65 6.54 -12.76 6.48
N PHE A 66 5.36 -12.30 6.91
CA PHE A 66 4.09 -12.80 6.35
C PHE A 66 3.83 -12.36 4.91
N ILE A 67 4.40 -11.24 4.49
CA ILE A 67 4.36 -10.81 3.09
C ILE A 67 5.51 -11.50 2.37
N HIS A 68 5.17 -12.36 1.42
CA HIS A 68 6.16 -13.04 0.59
C HIS A 68 6.43 -12.23 -0.67
N ILE A 69 7.70 -12.06 -1.04
CA ILE A 69 8.10 -11.44 -2.31
C ILE A 69 8.40 -12.56 -3.28
N GLU A 70 7.52 -12.75 -4.26
CA GLU A 70 7.64 -13.78 -5.30
C GLU A 70 8.69 -13.36 -6.33
N ASP A 71 8.63 -12.11 -6.79
CA ASP A 71 9.57 -11.52 -7.74
C ASP A 71 9.68 -9.99 -7.54
N GLU A 72 10.56 -9.33 -8.29
CA GLU A 72 10.77 -7.87 -8.19
C GLU A 72 9.51 -7.03 -8.41
N LYS A 73 8.46 -7.59 -9.00
CA LYS A 73 7.20 -6.92 -9.31
C LYS A 73 6.01 -7.59 -8.64
N THR A 74 6.20 -8.60 -7.80
CA THR A 74 5.10 -9.40 -7.25
C THR A 74 5.30 -9.69 -5.78
N LEU A 75 4.28 -9.37 -4.97
CA LEU A 75 4.18 -9.83 -3.59
C LEU A 75 2.91 -10.63 -3.36
N LEU A 76 2.98 -11.55 -2.41
CA LEU A 76 1.88 -12.36 -1.93
C LEU A 76 1.54 -11.91 -0.50
N LEU A 77 0.30 -11.49 -0.33
CA LEU A 77 -0.28 -11.15 0.96
C LEU A 77 -1.21 -12.29 1.38
N PRO A 78 -0.93 -13.01 2.48
CA PRO A 78 -1.80 -14.09 2.93
C PRO A 78 -3.13 -13.54 3.41
N ASP A 79 -4.21 -14.20 3.02
CA ASP A 79 -5.55 -13.96 3.51
C ASP A 79 -5.82 -14.92 4.67
N ARG A 80 -5.60 -14.42 5.90
CA ARG A 80 -5.89 -15.16 7.12
C ARG A 80 -7.39 -15.13 7.40
N ARG A 81 -7.91 -16.24 7.90
CA ARG A 81 -9.30 -16.33 8.38
C ARG A 81 -9.49 -15.39 9.58
N GLY A 82 -10.11 -14.26 9.33
CA GLY A 82 -10.58 -13.33 10.37
C GLY A 82 -12.09 -13.47 10.60
N ASN A 83 -12.80 -12.35 10.51
CA ASN A 83 -14.27 -12.27 10.62
C ASN A 83 -15.02 -12.71 9.34
N ASN A 84 -14.33 -13.35 8.39
CA ASN A 84 -14.84 -13.75 7.07
C ASN A 84 -15.49 -12.61 6.26
N ARG A 85 -15.18 -11.35 6.56
CA ARG A 85 -15.57 -10.21 5.71
C ARG A 85 -14.65 -10.15 4.51
N ILE A 86 -15.18 -10.53 3.35
CA ILE A 86 -14.46 -10.56 2.07
C ILE A 86 -14.62 -9.25 1.28
N ASP A 87 -14.91 -8.14 1.95
CA ASP A 87 -15.23 -6.84 1.32
C ASP A 87 -14.07 -6.36 0.43
N SER A 88 -12.83 -6.40 0.93
CA SER A 88 -11.65 -6.08 0.13
C SER A 88 -11.45 -7.03 -1.06
N LEU A 89 -11.83 -8.32 -0.94
CA LEU A 89 -11.73 -9.27 -2.07
C LEU A 89 -12.80 -8.98 -3.13
N ARG A 90 -14.03 -8.66 -2.73
CA ARG A 90 -15.11 -8.24 -3.63
C ARG A 90 -14.72 -6.96 -4.38
N ASN A 91 -14.16 -5.98 -3.66
CA ASN A 91 -13.65 -4.75 -4.25
C ASN A 91 -12.56 -5.05 -5.29
N ILE A 92 -11.61 -5.94 -4.99
CA ILE A 92 -10.55 -6.34 -5.93
C ILE A 92 -11.10 -7.00 -7.21
N LEU A 93 -12.20 -7.75 -7.10
CA LEU A 93 -12.84 -8.34 -8.28
C LEU A 93 -13.53 -7.29 -9.16
N HIS A 94 -14.01 -6.19 -8.57
CA HIS A 94 -14.62 -5.09 -9.30
C HIS A 94 -13.58 -4.12 -9.88
N ASP A 95 -12.64 -3.67 -9.04
CA ASP A 95 -11.53 -2.79 -9.42
C ASP A 95 -10.22 -3.37 -8.88
N ASN A 96 -9.29 -3.62 -9.79
CA ASN A 96 -8.04 -4.26 -9.45
C ASN A 96 -7.00 -3.29 -8.83
N ARG A 97 -7.31 -2.01 -8.65
CA ARG A 97 -6.41 -1.04 -8.02
C ARG A 97 -6.42 -1.21 -6.51
N VAL A 98 -5.22 -1.31 -5.93
CA VAL A 98 -5.07 -1.34 -4.47
C VAL A 98 -3.86 -0.53 -4.03
N ALA A 99 -3.81 -0.21 -2.73
CA ALA A 99 -2.61 0.32 -2.10
C ALA A 99 -2.28 -0.49 -0.86
N LEU A 100 -0.98 -0.65 -0.57
CA LEU A 100 -0.51 -1.32 0.65
C LEU A 100 0.35 -0.35 1.44
N LEU A 101 -0.01 -0.13 2.70
CA LEU A 101 0.79 0.63 3.64
C LEU A 101 1.42 -0.33 4.64
N LEU A 102 2.74 -0.42 4.68
CA LEU A 102 3.46 -1.27 5.63
C LEU A 102 3.89 -0.43 6.84
N LEU A 103 3.64 -0.96 8.03
CA LEU A 103 4.02 -0.33 9.29
C LEU A 103 5.02 -1.22 10.03
N ILE A 104 6.15 -0.63 10.41
CA ILE A 104 7.18 -1.27 11.23
C ILE A 104 7.20 -0.55 12.58
N PRO A 105 6.81 -1.21 13.68
CA PRO A 105 6.88 -0.61 15.02
C PRO A 105 8.34 -0.50 15.46
N VAL A 106 8.69 0.60 16.14
CA VAL A 106 9.98 0.69 16.83
C VAL A 106 9.75 0.69 18.32
N SER A 107 10.07 -0.46 18.93
CA SER A 107 10.08 -0.75 20.36
C SER A 107 8.72 -0.69 21.09
N ALA A 108 8.38 -1.75 21.82
CA ALA A 108 7.13 -1.88 22.59
C ALA A 108 6.97 -0.87 23.75
N LYS A 109 8.03 -0.13 24.11
CA LYS A 109 8.03 0.84 25.23
C LYS A 109 7.70 2.28 24.82
N ARG A 110 7.60 2.57 23.52
CA ARG A 110 7.29 3.90 23.02
C ARG A 110 6.32 3.72 21.85
N CYS A 111 5.14 4.33 21.91
CA CYS A 111 4.16 4.35 20.81
C CYS A 111 4.68 5.20 19.64
N GLY A 112 5.79 4.80 19.02
CA GLY A 112 6.43 5.48 17.90
C GLY A 112 6.35 4.61 16.65
N LEU A 113 5.80 5.17 15.58
CA LEU A 113 5.87 4.62 14.22
C LEU A 113 7.19 5.10 13.59
N THR A 114 8.03 4.19 13.09
CA THR A 114 9.32 4.59 12.46
C THR A 114 9.31 4.50 10.95
N ALA A 115 8.41 3.74 10.36
CA ALA A 115 8.29 3.71 8.91
C ALA A 115 6.84 3.57 8.50
N VAL A 116 6.34 4.60 7.82
CA VAL A 116 5.11 4.55 7.04
C VAL A 116 5.57 4.48 5.59
N ARG A 117 5.42 3.31 4.95
CA ARG A 117 5.77 3.18 3.53
C ARG A 117 4.54 2.84 2.71
N ARG A 118 4.25 3.72 1.76
CA ARG A 118 3.14 3.58 0.83
C ARG A 118 3.63 2.90 -0.44
N LEU A 119 3.05 1.75 -0.73
CA LEU A 119 3.23 1.05 -1.99
C LEU A 119 1.90 1.17 -2.75
N LEU A 120 1.94 1.60 -4.02
CA LEU A 120 0.76 1.73 -4.89
C LEU A 120 0.73 0.53 -5.85
N TRP A 121 -0.43 -0.06 -6.13
CA TRP A 121 -0.49 -1.37 -6.79
C TRP A 121 -1.62 -1.49 -7.81
N ARG A 122 -1.42 -2.42 -8.75
CA ARG A 122 -2.49 -3.07 -9.51
C ARG A 122 -2.47 -4.56 -9.19
N LYS A 123 -3.60 -5.16 -8.80
CA LYS A 123 -3.76 -6.57 -8.43
C LYS A 123 -4.27 -7.43 -9.58
N ARG A 124 -4.14 -8.74 -9.39
CA ARG A 124 -5.04 -9.78 -9.90
C ARG A 124 -5.23 -10.79 -8.77
N CYS A 125 -6.42 -11.38 -8.61
CA CYS A 125 -6.57 -12.53 -7.71
C CYS A 125 -5.67 -13.66 -8.21
N CYS A 126 -4.89 -14.27 -7.30
CA CYS A 126 -3.98 -15.35 -7.65
C CYS A 126 -4.78 -16.64 -7.80
N SER A 127 -4.75 -17.28 -8.96
CA SER A 127 -5.36 -18.60 -9.17
C SER A 127 -4.57 -19.74 -8.50
N ALA A 128 -3.33 -19.46 -8.06
CA ALA A 128 -2.39 -20.45 -7.54
C ALA A 128 -2.55 -20.78 -6.05
N SER A 129 -3.24 -19.95 -5.27
CA SER A 129 -3.56 -20.24 -3.86
C SER A 129 -4.86 -19.54 -3.46
N PRO A 130 -5.90 -20.28 -3.02
CA PRO A 130 -7.19 -19.70 -2.62
C PRO A 130 -7.09 -18.82 -1.37
N THR A 131 -5.93 -18.74 -0.71
CA THR A 131 -5.70 -17.99 0.52
C THR A 131 -4.62 -16.91 0.37
N ALA A 132 -4.20 -16.56 -0.85
CA ALA A 132 -3.16 -15.54 -1.06
C ALA A 132 -3.57 -14.51 -2.11
N ILE A 133 -3.38 -13.23 -1.78
CA ILE A 133 -3.66 -12.13 -2.70
C ILE A 133 -2.35 -11.69 -3.36
N CYS A 134 -2.27 -11.84 -4.68
CA CYS A 134 -1.11 -11.43 -5.48
C CYS A 134 -1.21 -9.98 -5.94
N CYS A 135 -0.22 -9.18 -5.57
CA CYS A 135 -0.15 -7.76 -5.93
C CYS A 135 1.00 -7.53 -6.93
N ARG A 136 0.77 -6.72 -7.98
CA ARG A 136 1.84 -6.27 -8.89
C ARG A 136 2.27 -4.81 -8.61
N VAL A 137 3.58 -4.61 -8.43
CA VAL A 137 4.20 -3.45 -7.76
C VAL A 137 4.20 -2.16 -8.60
N ARG A 138 3.92 -1.03 -7.94
CA ARG A 138 4.48 0.30 -8.24
C ARG A 138 4.93 0.97 -6.93
N CYS A 139 6.22 0.91 -6.64
CA CYS A 139 6.78 1.34 -5.36
C CYS A 139 7.13 2.83 -5.42
N CYS A 140 6.53 3.65 -4.56
CA CYS A 140 6.92 5.04 -4.39
C CYS A 140 7.66 5.18 -3.06
N ALA A 141 8.94 5.55 -3.11
CA ALA A 141 9.74 5.69 -1.92
C ALA A 141 9.71 7.11 -1.35
N PHE A 142 9.36 7.23 -0.08
CA PHE A 142 9.66 8.43 0.70
C PHE A 142 10.95 8.14 1.48
N MET A 143 12.04 8.79 1.06
CA MET A 143 13.27 8.95 1.84
C MET A 143 13.41 10.43 2.17
#